data_AF-A0A1W2BBZ5-F1
#
_entry.id   AF-A0A1W2BBZ5-F1
#
_cell.length_a   1.000
_cell.length_b   1.000
_cell.length_c   1.000
_cell.angle_alpha   90.00
_cell.angle_beta   90.00
_cell.angle_gamma   90.00
#
_symmetry.space_group_name_H-M   'P 1'
#
loop_
_entity.id
_entity.type
_entity.pdbx_description
1 polymer ?
#
loop_
_entity_poly.entity_id
_entity_poly.type
_entity_poly.pdbx_seq_one_letter_code
_entity_poly.pdbx_strand_id
1 'polypeptide(L)'
;MAKKAAEYDQFQVRLPPGMRDQIKAASEANNRSMNAEVVARLEESLSGKNLQVIEALATAYGTTYSRLEYNRQIVELVTEALTKATQNPDEVMQELAHAIVRIQPKTTSEELRDEAMQHFYKAMKKAENTDE
;
A
#
# COMPACT_ATOMS: atom_id res chain seq x y z
N MET A 1 -41.88 32.98 -8.62
CA MET A 1 -40.49 32.84 -9.10
C MET A 1 -40.10 31.38 -8.93
N ALA A 2 -39.93 30.62 -10.02
CA ALA A 2 -39.55 29.21 -9.95
C ALA A 2 -38.01 29.11 -9.80
N LYS A 3 -37.56 28.38 -8.77
CA LYS A 3 -36.15 28.12 -8.46
C LYS A 3 -35.53 27.35 -9.63
N LYS A 4 -34.61 27.99 -10.38
CA LYS A 4 -33.83 27.35 -11.45
C LYS A 4 -33.11 26.14 -10.82
N ALA A 5 -33.52 24.93 -11.19
CA ALA A 5 -32.85 23.71 -10.75
C ALA A 5 -31.39 23.77 -11.20
N ALA A 6 -30.47 23.31 -10.35
CA ALA A 6 -29.05 23.24 -10.68
C ALA A 6 -28.90 22.53 -12.05
N GLU A 7 -28.25 23.19 -13.01
CA GLU A 7 -27.95 22.61 -14.32
C GLU A 7 -26.92 21.51 -14.10
N TYR A 8 -27.38 20.26 -14.08
CA TYR A 8 -26.51 19.09 -14.11
C TYR A 8 -26.11 18.82 -15.56
N ASP A 9 -24.81 18.61 -15.80
CA ASP A 9 -24.31 18.21 -17.11
C ASP A 9 -24.83 16.80 -17.47
N GLN A 10 -25.37 16.68 -18.68
CA GLN A 10 -25.90 15.42 -19.20
C GLN A 10 -24.92 14.82 -20.19
N PHE A 11 -24.55 13.56 -19.98
CA PHE A 11 -23.64 12.82 -20.84
C PHE A 11 -24.29 11.52 -21.32
N GLN A 12 -24.38 11.32 -22.65
CA GLN A 12 -24.92 10.10 -23.22
C GLN A 12 -23.83 9.02 -23.32
N VAL A 13 -24.01 7.91 -22.61
CA VAL A 13 -23.08 6.78 -22.60
C VAL A 13 -23.62 5.65 -23.48
N ARG A 14 -22.76 5.08 -24.34
CA ARG A 14 -23.06 3.82 -25.03
C ARG A 14 -22.62 2.65 -24.15
N LEU A 15 -23.57 1.79 -23.81
CA LEU A 15 -23.33 0.64 -22.96
C LEU A 15 -23.21 -0.64 -23.81
N PRO A 16 -22.29 -1.56 -23.49
CA PRO A 16 -22.30 -2.92 -24.03
C PRO A 16 -23.63 -3.64 -23.73
N PRO A 17 -23.96 -4.69 -24.50
CA PRO A 17 -25.14 -5.52 -24.24
C PRO A 17 -25.18 -6.01 -22.79
N GLY A 18 -26.37 -5.96 -22.15
CA GLY A 18 -26.59 -6.43 -20.79
C GLY A 18 -26.06 -5.52 -19.66
N MET A 19 -25.14 -4.59 -19.94
CA MET A 19 -24.57 -3.71 -18.91
C MET A 19 -25.62 -2.79 -18.27
N ARG A 20 -26.64 -2.37 -19.03
CA ARG A 20 -27.74 -1.55 -18.50
C ARG A 20 -28.54 -2.30 -17.42
N ASP A 21 -28.80 -3.59 -17.65
CA ASP A 21 -29.56 -4.41 -16.71
C ASP A 21 -28.73 -4.70 -15.45
N GLN A 22 -27.42 -4.89 -15.60
CA GLN A 22 -26.49 -4.98 -14.46
C GLN A 22 -26.49 -3.72 -13.60
N ILE A 23 -26.42 -2.53 -14.23
CA ILE A 23 -26.49 -1.25 -13.51
C ILE A 23 -27.84 -1.11 -12.79
N LYS A 24 -28.94 -1.51 -13.44
CA LYS A 24 -30.27 -1.48 -12.83
C LYS A 24 -30.33 -2.37 -11.58
N ALA A 25 -29.93 -3.63 -11.70
CA ALA A 25 -29.92 -4.56 -10.56
C ALA A 25 -29.05 -4.05 -9.41
N ALA A 26 -27.86 -3.49 -9.70
CA ALA A 26 -27.00 -2.90 -8.69
C ALA A 26 -27.64 -1.66 -8.02
N SER A 27 -28.31 -0.80 -8.80
CA SER A 27 -29.00 0.37 -8.25
C SER A 27 -30.16 -0.01 -7.33
N GLU A 28 -30.91 -1.07 -7.66
CA GLU A 28 -31.99 -1.61 -6.83
C GLU A 28 -31.43 -2.19 -5.53
N ALA A 29 -30.37 -3.00 -5.61
CA ALA A 29 -29.69 -3.56 -4.43
C ALA A 29 -29.15 -2.48 -3.48
N ASN A 30 -28.67 -1.36 -4.04
CA ASN A 30 -28.12 -0.24 -3.29
C ASN A 30 -29.17 0.82 -2.89
N ASN A 31 -30.46 0.61 -3.17
CA ASN A 31 -31.54 1.57 -2.93
C ASN A 31 -31.28 2.97 -3.52
N ARG A 32 -30.74 3.01 -4.75
CA ARG A 32 -30.37 4.22 -5.48
C ARG A 32 -31.07 4.27 -6.84
N SER A 33 -31.19 5.46 -7.42
CA SER A 33 -31.53 5.57 -8.84
C SER A 33 -30.36 5.07 -9.69
N MET A 34 -30.64 4.58 -10.91
CA MET A 34 -29.57 4.20 -11.84
C MET A 34 -28.55 5.32 -12.04
N ASN A 35 -28.99 6.58 -12.17
CA ASN A 35 -28.07 7.71 -12.29
C ASN A 35 -27.20 7.89 -11.05
N ALA A 36 -27.78 7.83 -9.86
CA ALA A 36 -27.02 7.94 -8.61
C ALA A 36 -25.99 6.80 -8.48
N GLU A 37 -26.33 5.62 -8.96
CA GLU A 37 -25.43 4.48 -8.96
C GLU A 37 -24.28 4.61 -9.97
N VAL A 38 -24.56 5.13 -11.18
CA VAL A 38 -23.52 5.45 -12.17
C VAL A 38 -22.57 6.52 -11.62
N VAL A 39 -23.12 7.60 -11.06
CA VAL A 39 -22.31 8.68 -10.46
C VAL A 39 -21.46 8.15 -9.32
N ALA A 40 -22.03 7.34 -8.41
CA ALA A 40 -21.28 6.77 -7.28
C ALA A 40 -20.09 5.91 -7.75
N ARG A 41 -20.27 5.07 -8.77
CA ARG A 41 -19.17 4.27 -9.33
C ARG A 41 -18.10 5.13 -10.00
N LEU A 42 -18.52 6.17 -10.73
CA LEU A 42 -17.59 7.12 -11.35
C LEU A 42 -16.80 7.88 -10.30
N GLU A 43 -17.45 8.38 -9.24
CA GLU A 43 -16.78 9.04 -8.13
C GLU A 43 -15.78 8.11 -7.44
N GLU A 44 -16.17 6.86 -7.17
CA GLU A 44 -15.27 5.86 -6.59
C GLU A 44 -14.04 5.64 -7.46
N SER A 45 -14.26 5.45 -8.77
CA SER A 45 -13.20 5.16 -9.75
C SER A 45 -12.26 6.37 -9.96
N LEU A 46 -12.81 7.58 -9.97
CA LEU A 46 -12.06 8.82 -10.19
C LEU A 46 -11.42 9.39 -8.92
N SER A 47 -11.92 9.03 -7.73
CA SER A 47 -11.44 9.60 -6.47
C SER A 47 -9.99 9.23 -6.11
N GLY A 48 -9.40 8.24 -6.78
CA GLY A 48 -8.04 7.78 -6.46
C GLY A 48 -7.89 7.20 -5.05
N LYS A 49 -8.98 6.98 -4.32
CA LYS A 49 -8.98 6.43 -2.95
C LYS A 49 -8.24 5.10 -2.87
N ASN A 50 -8.37 4.26 -3.89
CA ASN A 50 -7.63 3.00 -3.99
C ASN A 50 -6.13 3.23 -4.03
N LEU A 51 -5.66 4.23 -4.79
CA LEU A 51 -4.24 4.57 -4.87
C LEU A 51 -3.70 5.12 -3.54
N GLN A 52 -4.51 5.92 -2.83
CA GLN A 52 -4.15 6.43 -1.49
C GLN A 52 -4.03 5.29 -0.46
N VAL A 53 -4.93 4.31 -0.49
CA VAL A 53 -4.85 3.12 0.39
C VAL A 53 -3.61 2.30 0.05
N ILE A 54 -3.31 2.12 -1.23
CA ILE A 54 -2.11 1.40 -1.69
C ILE A 54 -0.83 2.12 -1.23
N GLU A 55 -0.74 3.44 -1.39
CA GLU A 55 0.42 4.21 -0.95
C GLU A 55 0.61 4.17 0.57
N ALA A 56 -0.48 4.26 1.33
CA ALA A 56 -0.46 4.12 2.78
C ALA A 56 0.00 2.73 3.22
N LEU A 57 -0.50 1.67 2.57
CA LEU A 57 -0.06 0.29 2.83
C LEU A 57 1.41 0.09 2.46
N ALA A 58 1.86 0.55 1.29
CA ALA A 58 3.26 0.46 0.87
C ALA A 58 4.20 1.16 1.86
N THR A 59 3.80 2.33 2.37
CA THR A 59 4.54 3.07 3.40
C THR A 59 4.57 2.32 4.73
N ALA A 60 3.44 1.78 5.18
CA ALA A 60 3.35 1.00 6.42
C ALA A 60 4.16 -0.30 6.34
N TYR A 61 4.13 -1.00 5.21
CA TYR A 61 4.96 -2.18 4.95
C TYR A 61 6.43 -1.80 4.91
N GLY A 62 6.83 -0.79 4.14
CA GLY A 62 8.23 -0.34 4.06
C GLY A 62 8.81 -0.02 5.44
N THR A 63 8.10 0.78 6.24
CA THR A 63 8.53 1.16 7.61
C THR A 63 8.61 -0.04 8.57
N THR A 64 7.64 -0.96 8.51
CA THR A 64 7.63 -2.16 9.36
C THR A 64 8.77 -3.11 8.97
N TYR A 65 8.99 -3.32 7.67
CA TYR A 65 10.09 -4.14 7.15
C TYR A 65 11.46 -3.53 7.50
N SER A 66 11.67 -2.22 7.32
CA SER A 66 12.91 -1.56 7.74
C SER A 66 13.22 -1.83 9.21
N ARG A 67 12.20 -1.75 10.07
CA ARG A 67 12.35 -1.93 11.51
C ARG A 67 12.63 -3.38 11.89
N LEU A 68 12.00 -4.34 11.23
CA LEU A 68 12.27 -5.77 11.43
C LEU A 68 13.69 -6.13 11.01
N GLU A 69 14.15 -5.67 9.84
CA GLU A 69 15.51 -5.92 9.36
C GLU A 69 16.56 -5.26 10.26
N TYR A 70 16.30 -4.03 10.72
CA TYR A 70 17.17 -3.36 11.69
C TYR A 70 17.26 -4.14 13.01
N ASN A 71 16.12 -4.59 13.55
CA ASN A 71 16.10 -5.39 14.77
C ASN A 71 16.84 -6.72 14.59
N ARG A 72 16.70 -7.37 13.43
CA ARG A 72 17.43 -8.60 13.10
C ARG A 72 18.95 -8.38 13.11
N GLN A 73 19.43 -7.29 12.50
CA GLN A 73 20.85 -6.93 12.48
C GLN A 73 21.39 -6.66 13.89
N ILE A 74 20.60 -6.01 14.76
CA ILE A 74 20.98 -5.82 16.17
C ILE A 74 21.14 -7.17 16.86
N VAL A 75 20.17 -8.08 16.69
CA VAL A 75 20.22 -9.40 17.32
C VAL A 75 21.45 -10.19 16.85
N GLU A 76 21.77 -10.17 15.56
CA GLU A 76 22.96 -10.82 15.01
C GLU A 76 24.25 -10.24 15.62
N LEU A 77 24.39 -8.90 15.65
CA LEU A 77 25.57 -8.23 16.21
C LEU A 77 25.73 -8.49 17.71
N VAL A 78 24.64 -8.42 18.48
CA VAL A 78 24.66 -8.70 19.92
C VAL A 78 25.00 -10.16 20.17
N THR A 79 24.46 -11.09 19.38
CA THR A 79 24.77 -12.52 19.49
C THR A 79 26.25 -12.78 19.22
N GLU A 80 26.82 -12.15 18.18
CA GLU A 80 28.24 -12.25 17.87
C GLU A 80 29.11 -11.67 19.00
N ALA A 81 28.78 -10.48 19.49
CA ALA A 81 29.49 -9.84 20.59
C ALA A 81 29.43 -10.67 21.88
N LEU A 82 28.26 -11.23 22.22
CA LEU A 82 28.09 -12.13 23.37
C LEU A 82 28.89 -13.43 23.21
N THR A 83 28.95 -13.97 21.99
CA THR A 83 29.75 -15.17 21.71
C THR A 83 31.24 -14.90 21.91
N LYS A 84 31.76 -13.76 21.42
CA LYS A 84 33.16 -13.36 21.63
C LYS A 84 33.46 -13.05 23.10
N ALA A 85 32.54 -12.38 23.78
CA ALA A 85 32.56 -12.13 25.21
C ALA A 85 32.68 -13.41 26.05
N THR A 86 32.02 -14.50 25.66
CA THR A 86 32.19 -15.79 26.35
C THR A 86 33.57 -16.41 26.14
N GLN A 87 34.29 -16.04 25.08
CA GLN A 87 35.64 -16.50 24.79
C GLN A 87 36.70 -15.62 25.48
N ASN A 88 36.47 -14.31 25.57
CA ASN A 88 37.34 -13.32 26.24
C ASN A 88 36.52 -12.43 27.21
N PRO A 89 36.33 -12.84 28.47
CA PRO A 89 35.50 -12.14 29.46
C PRO A 89 35.98 -10.71 29.81
N ASP A 90 37.27 -10.43 29.65
CA ASP A 90 37.84 -9.12 30.00
C ASP A 90 37.58 -8.05 28.92
N GLU A 91 37.21 -8.46 27.69
CA GLU A 91 36.99 -7.57 26.53
C GLU A 91 35.51 -7.36 26.19
N VAL A 92 34.60 -7.98 26.96
CA VAL A 92 33.14 -7.98 26.73
C VAL A 92 32.59 -6.57 26.49
N MET A 93 32.98 -5.61 27.33
CA MET A 93 32.49 -4.23 27.25
C MET A 93 33.01 -3.49 26.01
N GLN A 94 34.19 -3.83 25.51
CA GLN A 94 34.73 -3.27 24.26
C GLN A 94 34.05 -3.89 23.04
N GLU A 95 33.79 -5.20 23.04
CA GLU A 95 33.08 -5.87 21.94
C GLU A 95 31.63 -5.38 21.82
N LEU A 96 30.93 -5.20 22.95
CA LEU A 96 29.60 -4.61 22.98
C LEU A 96 29.59 -3.16 22.50
N ALA A 97 30.59 -2.35 22.90
CA ALA A 97 30.72 -0.97 22.44
C ALA A 97 30.95 -0.90 20.92
N HIS A 98 31.82 -1.75 20.35
CA HIS A 98 32.04 -1.83 18.91
C HIS A 98 30.79 -2.30 18.15
N ALA A 99 30.05 -3.27 18.69
CA ALA A 99 28.80 -3.72 18.11
C ALA A 99 27.77 -2.58 18.04
N ILE A 100 27.62 -1.79 19.12
CA ILE A 100 26.70 -0.64 19.18
C ILE A 100 27.04 0.41 18.11
N VAL A 101 28.33 0.72 17.92
CA VAL A 101 28.78 1.71 16.91
C VAL A 101 28.51 1.24 15.48
N ARG A 102 28.50 -0.07 15.22
CA ARG A 102 28.24 -0.66 13.88
C ARG A 102 26.76 -0.69 13.49
N ILE A 103 25.85 -0.38 14.42
CA ILE A 103 24.41 -0.29 14.16
C ILE A 103 24.12 1.01 13.39
N GLN A 104 24.44 1.03 12.09
CA GLN A 104 24.01 2.04 11.14
C GLN A 104 22.83 1.44 10.35
N PRO A 105 21.70 2.15 10.18
CA PRO A 105 20.63 1.66 9.32
C PRO A 105 21.17 1.55 7.88
N LYS A 106 21.17 0.34 7.32
CA LYS A 106 21.69 0.06 5.97
C LYS A 106 20.70 0.38 4.83
N THR A 107 19.46 0.69 5.16
CA THR A 107 18.39 0.90 4.17
C THR A 107 17.48 1.99 4.68
N THR A 108 17.25 3.03 3.87
CA THR A 108 16.33 4.12 4.24
C THR A 108 14.88 3.69 4.02
N SER A 109 13.92 4.38 4.65
CA SER A 109 12.49 4.11 4.43
C SER A 109 12.04 4.41 2.99
N GLU A 110 12.83 5.21 2.27
CA GLU A 110 12.55 5.66 0.90
C GLU A 110 12.85 4.54 -0.12
N GLU A 111 13.99 3.85 0.01
CA GLU A 111 14.36 2.72 -0.85
C GLU A 111 13.36 1.55 -0.72
N LEU A 112 12.90 1.26 0.50
CA LEU A 112 11.93 0.18 0.75
C LEU A 112 10.52 0.54 0.28
N ARG A 113 10.15 1.83 0.31
CA ARG A 113 8.89 2.31 -0.29
C ARG A 113 8.92 2.08 -1.80
N ASP A 114 10.02 2.41 -2.45
CA ASP A 114 10.16 2.26 -3.90
C ASP A 114 10.14 0.78 -4.33
N GLU A 115 10.81 -0.09 -3.57
CA GLU A 115 10.79 -1.54 -3.81
C GLU A 115 9.37 -2.13 -3.64
N ALA A 116 8.65 -1.74 -2.57
CA ALA A 116 7.27 -2.15 -2.35
C ALA A 116 6.33 -1.70 -3.49
N MET A 117 6.49 -0.47 -3.99
CA MET A 117 5.73 0.04 -5.14
C MET A 117 6.04 -0.75 -6.42
N GLN A 118 7.30 -1.10 -6.67
CA GLN A 118 7.67 -1.93 -7.83
C GLN A 118 7.04 -3.33 -7.77
N HIS A 119 7.06 -3.98 -6.61
CA HIS A 119 6.41 -5.27 -6.40
C HIS A 119 4.89 -5.19 -6.63
N PHE A 120 4.25 -4.12 -6.16
CA PHE A 120 2.83 -3.88 -6.39
C PHE A 120 2.50 -3.72 -7.88
N TYR A 121 3.23 -2.86 -8.60
CA TYR A 121 3.04 -2.68 -10.05
C TYR A 121 3.23 -4.00 -10.82
N LYS A 122 4.20 -4.82 -10.43
CA LYS A 122 4.43 -6.14 -11.02
C LYS A 122 3.26 -7.10 -10.76
N ALA A 123 2.67 -7.06 -9.56
CA ALA A 123 1.52 -7.88 -9.21
C ALA A 123 0.25 -7.47 -9.99
N MET A 124 -0.01 -6.15 -10.09
CA MET A 124 -1.13 -5.62 -10.88
C MET A 124 -1.03 -6.00 -12.35
N LYS A 125 0.15 -5.83 -12.94
CA LYS A 125 0.40 -6.21 -14.34
C LYS A 125 0.28 -7.71 -14.57
N LYS A 126 0.59 -8.53 -13.56
CA LYS A 126 0.39 -9.98 -13.64
C LYS A 126 -1.09 -10.36 -13.59
N ALA A 127 -1.89 -9.67 -12.78
CA ALA A 127 -3.34 -9.90 -12.68
C ALA A 127 -4.08 -9.57 -13.99
N GLU A 128 -3.69 -8.50 -14.69
CA GLU A 128 -4.26 -8.14 -16.00
C GLU A 128 -3.96 -9.16 -17.11
N ASN A 129 -2.87 -9.93 -17.00
CA ASN A 129 -2.47 -10.93 -18.01
C ASN A 129 -2.99 -12.35 -17.72
N THR A 130 -3.79 -12.53 -16.66
CA THR A 130 -4.35 -13.84 -16.29
C THR A 130 -5.79 -14.05 -16.77
N ASP A 131 -6.39 -13.05 -17.41
CA ASP A 131 -7.77 -13.09 -17.95
C ASP A 131 -7.82 -13.26 -19.49
N GLU A 132 -6.71 -13.67 -20.14
CA GLU A 132 -6.66 -14.16 -21.54
C GLU A 132 -6.47 -15.69 -21.60
#